data_AF-A0A377GDQ7-F1
#
_entry.id   AF-A0A377GDQ7-F1
#
_cell.length_a   1.000
_cell.length_b   1.000
_cell.length_c   1.000
_cell.angle_alpha   90.00
_cell.angle_beta   90.00
_cell.angle_gamma   90.00
#
_symmetry.space_group_name_H-M   'P 1'
#
loop_
_entity.id
_entity.type
_entity.pdbx_description
1 polymer ?
#
loop_
_entity_poly.entity_id
_entity_poly.type
_entity_poly.pdbx_seq_one_letter_code
_entity_poly.pdbx_strand_id
1 'polypeptide(L)' 'MPFLFILFVWIISVPTLFAAELPLHLLKVTEGFKISIFATSVPNAREMALGDKGTVFVGSLGAGKVAWGGLAPG' A
#
# COMPACT_ATOMS: atom_id res chain seq x y z
N MET A 1 -0.21 9.77 42.82
CA MET A 1 0.64 9.61 41.63
C MET A 1 -0.04 8.83 40.48
N PRO A 2 -1.31 9.11 40.09
CA PRO A 2 -1.97 8.40 38.98
C PRO A 2 -1.68 9.00 37.59
N PHE A 3 -1.27 10.28 37.52
CA PHE A 3 -0.97 10.98 36.26
C PHE A 3 0.23 10.37 35.50
N LEU A 4 1.20 9.79 36.20
CA LEU A 4 2.37 9.14 35.60
C LEU A 4 1.99 7.85 34.84
N PHE A 5 0.96 7.14 35.31
CA PHE A 5 0.49 5.89 34.71
C PHE A 5 -0.26 6.13 33.39
N ILE A 6 -1.02 7.23 33.29
CA ILE A 6 -1.77 7.60 32.08
C ILE A 6 -0.82 7.99 30.94
N LEU A 7 0.29 8.67 31.25
CA LEU A 7 1.33 8.99 30.28
C LEU A 7 2.03 7.74 29.75
N PHE A 8 2.25 6.75 30.63
CA PHE A 8 2.91 5.48 30.27
C PHE A 8 2.05 4.63 29.34
N VAL A 9 0.73 4.58 29.56
CA VAL A 9 -0.22 3.86 28.69
C VAL A 9 -0.38 4.54 27.32
N TRP A 10 -0.24 5.87 27.24
CA TRP A 10 -0.32 6.60 25.97
C TRP A 10 0.89 6.35 25.05
N ILE A 11 2.08 6.14 25.62
CA ILE A 11 3.32 5.84 24.87
C ILE A 11 3.29 4.41 24.30
N ILE A 12 2.67 3.45 24.97
CA ILE A 12 2.59 2.04 24.51
C ILE A 12 1.58 1.88 23.35
N SER A 13 0.67 2.83 23.15
CA SER A 13 -0.36 2.79 22.11
C SER A 13 0.03 3.51 20.82
N VAL A 14 1.31 3.81 20.59
CA VAL A 14 1.76 4.27 19.26
C VAL A 14 1.88 3.05 18.35
N PRO A 15 0.95 2.82 17.41
CA PRO A 15 1.16 1.76 16.43
C PRO A 15 2.33 2.21 15.55
N THR A 16 3.41 1.44 15.56
CA THR A 16 4.53 1.61 14.62
C THR A 16 4.07 1.20 13.23
N LEU A 17 3.27 2.05 12.59
CA LEU A 17 2.87 1.91 11.20
C LEU A 17 3.98 2.46 10.29
N PHE A 18 5.20 1.94 10.43
CA PHE A 18 6.29 2.25 9.51
C PHE A 18 6.16 1.33 8.29
N ALA A 19 5.32 1.73 7.33
CA ALA A 19 5.41 1.17 5.99
C ALA A 19 6.76 1.59 5.39
N ALA A 20 7.61 0.62 5.03
CA ALA A 20 8.87 0.91 4.38
C ALA A 20 8.60 1.61 3.03
N GLU A 21 9.18 2.79 2.85
CA GLU A 21 9.05 3.54 1.61
C GLU A 21 9.79 2.79 0.49
N LEU A 22 9.11 2.59 -0.64
CA LEU A 22 9.71 1.88 -1.78
C LEU A 22 10.86 2.71 -2.36
N PRO A 23 12.04 2.13 -2.60
CA PRO A 23 13.20 2.87 -3.09
C PRO A 23 13.07 3.16 -4.60
N LEU A 24 12.13 4.01 -4.99
CA LEU A 24 11.86 4.38 -6.40
C LEU A 24 13.08 4.99 -7.09
N HIS A 25 13.98 5.63 -6.33
CA HIS A 25 15.21 6.23 -6.83
C HIS A 25 16.18 5.21 -7.45
N LEU A 26 16.02 3.91 -7.15
CA LEU A 26 16.83 2.84 -7.75
C LEU A 26 16.34 2.46 -9.16
N LEU A 27 15.14 2.88 -9.56
CA LEU A 27 14.58 2.58 -10.88
C LEU A 27 15.18 3.54 -11.91
N LYS A 28 15.74 2.97 -12.98
CA LYS A 28 16.19 3.74 -14.13
C LYS A 28 14.99 4.10 -14.99
N VAL A 29 14.71 5.39 -15.11
CA VAL A 29 13.61 5.94 -15.90
C VAL A 29 14.21 6.81 -16.99
N THR A 30 13.75 6.63 -18.23
CA THR A 30 14.18 7.46 -19.36
C THR A 30 13.77 8.92 -19.14
N GLU A 31 14.60 9.85 -19.60
CA GLU A 31 14.28 11.28 -19.55
C GLU A 31 12.91 11.57 -20.18
N GLY A 32 12.13 12.45 -19.53
CA GLY A 32 10.76 12.78 -19.93
C GLY A 32 9.67 11.85 -19.37
N PHE A 33 10.02 10.75 -18.68
CA PHE A 33 9.06 9.86 -18.02
C PHE A 33 9.06 10.05 -16.50
N LYS A 34 7.89 9.83 -15.87
CA LYS A 34 7.70 9.86 -14.42
C LYS A 34 7.06 8.56 -13.95
N ILE A 35 7.50 8.07 -12.80
CA ILE A 35 6.92 6.91 -12.13
C ILE A 35 6.34 7.31 -10.77
N SER A 36 5.29 6.61 -10.33
CA SER A 36 4.72 6.74 -9.01
C SER A 36 4.03 5.44 -8.61
N ILE A 37 3.81 5.24 -7.31
CA ILE A 37 3.05 4.10 -6.81
C ILE A 37 1.58 4.30 -7.19
N PHE A 38 0.98 3.31 -7.85
CA PHE A 38 -0.43 3.34 -8.25
C PHE A 38 -1.36 2.80 -7.15
N ALA A 39 -1.01 1.67 -6.54
CA ALA A 39 -1.73 1.05 -5.43
C ALA A 39 -0.75 0.34 -4.49
N THR A 40 -1.08 0.30 -3.20
CA THR A 40 -0.35 -0.46 -2.18
C THR A 40 -1.18 -1.67 -1.73
N SER A 41 -0.56 -2.62 -1.04
CA SER A 41 -1.25 -3.76 -0.42
C SER A 41 -2.00 -4.67 -1.41
N VAL A 42 -1.45 -4.87 -2.61
CA VAL A 42 -1.91 -5.89 -3.57
C VAL A 42 -1.00 -7.11 -3.46
N PRO A 43 -1.31 -8.08 -2.57
CA PRO A 43 -0.44 -9.23 -2.35
C PRO A 43 -0.35 -10.05 -3.63
N ASN A 44 0.85 -10.53 -3.98
CA ASN A 44 1.09 -11.43 -5.11
C ASN A 44 0.50 -10.94 -6.46
N ALA A 45 0.56 -9.63 -6.73
CA ALA A 45 0.15 -9.05 -8.01
C ALA A 45 0.94 -9.65 -9.19
N ARG A 46 0.26 -10.09 -10.25
CA ARG A 46 0.87 -10.70 -11.44
C ARG A 46 0.43 -10.04 -12.74
N GLU A 47 -0.84 -10.24 -13.13
CA GLU A 47 -1.38 -9.68 -14.36
C GLU A 47 -2.13 -8.37 -14.10
N MET A 48 -2.11 -7.44 -15.06
CA MET A 48 -2.92 -6.24 -15.04
C MET A 48 -3.64 -6.03 -16.38
N ALA A 49 -4.89 -5.59 -16.33
CA ALA A 49 -5.67 -5.22 -17.51
C ALA A 49 -6.35 -3.87 -17.30
N LEU A 50 -6.36 -3.04 -18.35
CA LEU A 50 -7.08 -1.77 -18.36
C LEU A 50 -8.50 -2.00 -18.88
N GLY A 51 -9.48 -1.67 -18.05
CA GLY A 51 -10.89 -1.64 -18.43
C GLY A 51 -11.42 -0.24 -18.69
N ASP A 52 -12.74 -0.15 -18.79
CA ASP A 52 -13.42 1.11 -19.06
C ASP A 52 -13.16 2.15 -17.96
N LYS A 53 -13.17 3.42 -18.38
CA LYS A 53 -13.04 4.59 -17.49
C LYS A 53 -11.75 4.62 -16.66
N GLY A 54 -10.68 4.00 -17.16
CA GLY A 54 -9.38 4.01 -16.49
C GLY A 54 -9.28 3.01 -15.34
N THR A 55 -10.19 2.05 -15.28
CA THR A 55 -10.20 1.07 -14.19
C THR A 55 -9.15 -0.01 -14.44
N VAL A 56 -8.23 -0.24 -13.51
CA VAL A 56 -7.18 -1.26 -13.62
C VAL A 56 -7.57 -2.49 -12.81
N PHE A 57 -7.67 -3.63 -13.49
CA PHE A 57 -7.82 -4.95 -12.87
C PHE A 57 -6.46 -5.53 -12.58
N VAL A 58 -6.26 -6.09 -11.38
CA VAL A 58 -5.01 -6.77 -11.01
C VAL A 58 -5.29 -8.20 -10.54
N GLY A 59 -4.70 -9.17 -11.22
CA GLY A 59 -4.72 -10.59 -10.85
C GLY A 59 -3.74 -10.89 -9.71
N SER A 60 -4.18 -11.69 -8.73
CA SER A 60 -3.35 -12.10 -7.59
C SER A 60 -3.39 -13.62 -7.41
N LEU A 61 -2.22 -14.25 -7.34
CA LEU A 61 -2.11 -15.69 -7.10
C LEU A 61 -2.30 -15.99 -5.61
N GLY A 62 -3.30 -16.81 -5.28
CA GLY A 62 -3.58 -17.27 -3.91
C GLY A 62 -4.45 -16.34 -3.06
N ALA A 63 -4.75 -15.12 -3.51
CA ALA A 63 -5.68 -14.23 -2.81
C ALA A 63 -7.17 -14.57 -3.08
N GLY A 64 -7.48 -15.33 -4.14
CA GLY A 64 -8.85 -15.70 -4.50
C GLY A 64 -9.78 -14.51 -4.82
N LYS A 65 -9.24 -13.28 -4.86
CA LYS A 65 -9.97 -12.03 -5.06
C LYS A 65 -9.23 -11.19 -6.11
N VAL A 66 -9.96 -10.74 -7.14
CA VAL A 66 -9.50 -9.68 -8.05
C VAL A 66 -9.50 -8.37 -7.26
N ALA A 67 -8.32 -7.77 -7.07
CA ALA A 67 -8.22 -6.49 -6.36
C ALA A 67 -8.47 -5.37 -7.37
N TRP A 68 -9.59 -4.67 -7.22
CA TRP A 68 -9.87 -3.43 -7.92
C TRP A 68 -9.39 -2.26 -7.07
N GLY A 69 -8.78 -1.26 -7.71
CA GLY A 69 -8.33 -0.02 -7.08
C GLY A 69 -9.50 0.80 -6.54
N GLY A 70 -9.92 0.50 -5.32
CA GLY A 70 -10.99 1.18 -4.60
C GLY A 70 -11.53 0.31 -3.47
N LEU A 71 -10.84 0.34 -2.32
CA LEU A 71 -11.31 -0.19 -1.02
C LEU A 71 -11.72 -1.68 -1.02
N ALA A 72 -10.82 -2.55 -0.57
CA ALA A 72 -11.23 -3.81 0.06
C ALA A 72 -11.18 -3.63 1.60
N PRO A 73 -12.32 -3.57 2.31
CA PRO A 73 -12.34 -3.84 3.74
C PRO A 73 -12.50 -5.35 3.97
N GLY A 74 -11.65 -5.91 4.84
CA GLY A 74 -11.73 -7.30 5.30
C GLY A 74 -10.54 -8.16 4.90
#